data_AF-A0A2V2SA30-F1
#
_entry.id   AF-A0A2V2SA30-F1
#
_cell.length_a   1.000
_cell.length_b   1.000
_cell.length_c   1.000
_cell.angle_alpha   90.00
_cell.angle_beta   90.00
_cell.angle_gamma   90.00
#
_symmetry.space_group_name_H-M   'P 1'
#
loop_
_entity.id
_entity.type
_entity.pdbx_description
1 polymer ?
#
loop_
_entity_poly.entity_id
_entity_poly.type
_entity_poly.pdbx_seq_one_letter_code
_entity_poly.pdbx_strand_id
1 'polypeptide(L)'
;MLFGSNVAHASFHVWAVTELYSSADGSVQFIELTNNSVFTTEYFLGGHVIVCTGSPGVSNTFTFPTNLPAVSTLNKTFLIGTTNLAGLPGGVTPDYVLTNKAPFLFLGTGVTNTIGIIGSVEVPAAYIQLPTNGVFSLNGLGSSLVAATNSPKNFNGQANSIVPVKFEAPKLAGTNFVMTFRTATGVNGTAGPTYNIEYKNSFTNANWTPLTSVPGDGALHSASNVSASAAQRFFRLNVP
;
A
#
# COMPACT_ATOMS: atom_id res chain seq x y z
N MET A 1 15.61 46.23 -22.43
CA MET A 1 15.30 45.09 -21.54
C MET A 1 14.54 44.08 -22.36
N LEU A 2 15.15 42.94 -22.66
CA LEU A 2 14.53 41.81 -23.37
C LEU A 2 13.76 41.01 -22.32
N PHE A 3 12.43 40.96 -22.41
CA PHE A 3 11.62 40.14 -21.52
C PHE A 3 11.91 38.68 -21.84
N GLY A 4 12.59 37.98 -20.93
CA GLY A 4 12.77 36.53 -21.04
C GLY A 4 11.40 35.87 -21.10
N SER A 5 11.20 35.00 -22.08
CA SER A 5 10.06 34.10 -22.11
C SER A 5 10.08 33.27 -20.82
N ASN A 6 9.17 33.57 -19.88
CA ASN A 6 8.80 32.61 -18.86
C ASN A 6 8.14 31.45 -19.60
N VAL A 7 8.94 30.45 -19.99
CA VAL A 7 8.41 29.21 -20.52
C VAL A 7 7.67 28.55 -19.36
N ALA A 8 6.34 28.52 -19.43
CA ALA A 8 5.54 27.78 -18.48
C ALA A 8 5.89 26.29 -18.61
N HIS A 9 6.72 25.79 -17.69
CA HIS A 9 7.01 24.37 -17.54
C HIS A 9 5.87 23.76 -16.73
N ALA A 10 4.90 23.15 -17.39
CA ALA A 10 3.69 22.66 -16.73
C ALA A 10 3.20 21.30 -17.23
N SER A 11 4.06 20.37 -17.67
CA SER A 11 3.56 19.03 -17.98
C SER A 11 3.43 18.19 -16.69
N PHE A 12 2.20 17.95 -16.26
CA PHE A 12 1.81 17.02 -15.20
C PHE A 12 0.38 16.45 -15.41
N HIS A 13 -0.19 16.66 -16.59
CA HIS A 13 -1.63 16.64 -16.83
C HIS A 13 -2.25 15.26 -17.04
N VAL A 14 -1.44 14.22 -17.26
CA VAL A 14 -1.91 12.91 -17.79
C VAL A 14 -1.58 11.74 -16.85
N TRP A 15 -1.47 12.02 -15.56
CA TRP A 15 -1.33 11.00 -14.52
C TRP A 15 -2.69 10.48 -14.09
N ALA A 16 -3.03 9.30 -14.58
CA ALA A 16 -4.27 8.63 -14.26
C ALA A 16 -4.10 7.78 -13.00
N VAL A 17 -5.03 7.84 -12.05
CA VAL A 17 -4.98 7.00 -10.85
C VAL A 17 -5.30 5.57 -11.24
N THR A 18 -4.42 4.59 -10.99
CA THR A 18 -4.59 3.22 -11.51
C THR A 18 -4.69 2.15 -10.44
N GLU A 19 -4.23 2.42 -9.22
CA GLU A 19 -4.33 1.47 -8.12
C GLU A 19 -4.54 2.17 -6.78
N LEU A 20 -5.50 1.72 -5.97
CA LEU A 20 -5.72 2.20 -4.60
C LEU A 20 -5.80 1.04 -3.61
N TYR A 21 -5.21 1.26 -2.45
CA TYR A 21 -5.30 0.35 -1.32
C TYR A 21 -5.46 1.12 -0.02
N SER A 22 -6.20 0.52 0.92
CA SER A 22 -6.15 0.89 2.33
C SER A 22 -6.23 -0.35 3.22
N SER A 23 -5.44 -0.37 4.29
CA SER A 23 -5.69 -1.27 5.42
C SER A 23 -7.02 -0.92 6.08
N ALA A 24 -7.59 -1.88 6.83
CA ALA A 24 -8.88 -1.71 7.50
C ALA A 24 -8.93 -0.54 8.49
N ASP A 25 -7.78 -0.21 9.10
CA ASP A 25 -7.60 0.88 10.05
C ASP A 25 -7.06 2.17 9.39
N GLY A 26 -6.76 2.15 8.09
CA GLY A 26 -6.19 3.28 7.34
C GLY A 26 -4.75 3.63 7.68
N SER A 27 -4.07 2.82 8.50
CA SER A 27 -2.67 3.07 8.88
C SER A 27 -1.68 2.81 7.74
N VAL A 28 -2.10 2.02 6.73
CA VAL A 28 -1.36 1.77 5.50
C VAL A 28 -2.27 2.07 4.31
N GLN A 29 -1.89 3.06 3.50
CA GLN A 29 -2.59 3.39 2.26
C GLN A 29 -1.58 3.65 1.15
N PHE A 30 -1.99 3.39 -0.08
CA PHE A 30 -1.28 3.88 -1.24
C PHE A 30 -2.23 4.24 -2.39
N ILE A 31 -1.72 5.12 -3.24
CA ILE A 31 -2.32 5.56 -4.49
C ILE A 31 -1.21 5.48 -5.54
N GLU A 32 -1.43 4.66 -6.56
CA GLU A 32 -0.57 4.60 -7.74
C GLU A 32 -1.19 5.43 -8.86
N LEU A 33 -0.35 6.21 -9.53
CA LEU A 33 -0.73 6.94 -10.74
C LEU A 33 0.17 6.51 -11.89
N THR A 34 -0.42 6.31 -13.07
CA THR A 34 0.28 5.89 -14.29
C THR A 34 0.12 6.94 -15.38
N ASN A 35 1.21 7.22 -16.09
CA ASN A 35 1.18 7.95 -17.34
C ASN A 35 1.07 6.96 -18.50
N ASN A 36 -0.15 6.74 -18.96
CA ASN A 36 -0.48 5.87 -20.10
C ASN A 36 -0.57 6.64 -21.44
N SER A 37 -0.06 7.87 -21.47
CA SER A 37 -0.09 8.72 -22.65
C SER A 37 1.23 8.70 -23.42
N VAL A 38 1.25 9.30 -24.61
CA VAL A 38 2.49 9.52 -25.38
C VAL A 38 3.38 10.65 -24.82
N PHE A 39 2.90 11.43 -23.84
CA PHE A 39 3.66 12.53 -23.27
C PHE A 39 4.73 12.01 -22.32
N THR A 40 5.95 12.55 -22.44
CA THR A 40 7.15 12.00 -21.79
C THR A 40 7.77 12.95 -20.75
N THR A 41 7.18 14.12 -20.53
CA THR A 41 7.75 15.19 -19.69
C THR A 41 6.86 15.55 -18.50
N GLU A 42 6.04 14.60 -18.04
CA GLU A 42 4.99 14.80 -17.03
C GLU A 42 5.53 14.88 -15.58
N TYR A 43 6.74 15.39 -15.38
CA TYR A 43 7.43 15.31 -14.08
C TYR A 43 7.21 16.56 -13.20
N PHE A 44 6.54 17.61 -13.70
CA PHE A 44 6.35 18.88 -12.97
C PHE A 44 5.21 18.83 -11.94
N LEU A 45 5.33 17.99 -10.91
CA LEU A 45 4.32 17.85 -9.86
C LEU A 45 4.46 18.84 -8.70
N GLY A 46 5.64 19.44 -8.49
CA GLY A 46 5.91 20.30 -7.34
C GLY A 46 4.93 21.45 -7.22
N GLY A 47 4.26 21.58 -6.07
CA GLY A 47 3.24 22.60 -5.81
C GLY A 47 1.83 22.25 -6.30
N HIS A 48 1.66 21.20 -7.12
CA HIS A 48 0.34 20.68 -7.48
C HIS A 48 -0.31 19.92 -6.32
N VAL A 49 -1.62 19.74 -6.40
CA VAL A 49 -2.42 19.15 -5.31
C VAL A 49 -3.17 17.93 -5.82
N ILE A 50 -2.97 16.78 -5.18
CA ILE A 50 -3.90 15.65 -5.29
C ILE A 50 -5.00 15.81 -4.25
N VAL A 51 -6.24 15.55 -4.66
CA VAL A 51 -7.42 15.61 -3.81
C VAL A 51 -8.12 14.26 -3.81
N CYS A 52 -8.56 13.84 -2.62
CA CYS A 52 -9.52 12.77 -2.44
C CYS A 52 -10.79 13.38 -1.86
N THR A 53 -11.91 13.19 -2.54
CA THR A 53 -13.24 13.64 -2.10
C THR A 53 -14.06 12.43 -1.68
N GLY A 54 -14.65 12.50 -0.49
CA GLY A 54 -15.50 11.46 0.08
C GLY A 54 -16.98 11.86 0.04
N SER A 55 -17.64 11.88 1.20
CA SER A 55 -18.99 12.43 1.35
C SER A 55 -19.06 13.91 0.91
N PRO A 56 -20.25 14.40 0.51
CA PRO A 56 -20.43 15.79 0.07
C PRO A 56 -19.80 16.80 1.03
N GLY A 57 -18.92 17.66 0.51
CA GLY A 57 -18.22 18.70 1.28
C GLY A 57 -16.98 18.24 2.05
N VAL A 58 -16.62 16.94 2.00
CA VAL A 58 -15.47 16.39 2.72
C VAL A 58 -14.36 16.02 1.73
N SER A 59 -13.19 16.65 1.88
CA SER A 59 -12.01 16.34 1.07
C SER A 59 -10.74 16.28 1.91
N ASN A 60 -9.81 15.44 1.46
CA ASN A 60 -8.43 15.39 1.91
C ASN A 60 -7.55 15.86 0.74
N THR A 61 -6.56 16.71 1.01
CA THR A 61 -5.65 17.24 0.00
C THR A 61 -4.21 16.97 0.39
N PHE A 62 -3.35 16.78 -0.61
CA PHE A 62 -1.91 16.66 -0.44
C PHE A 62 -1.22 17.45 -1.53
N THR A 63 -0.30 18.33 -1.13
CA THR A 63 0.50 19.13 -2.06
C THR A 63 1.81 18.41 -2.30
N PHE A 64 2.13 18.12 -3.56
CA PHE A 64 3.39 17.49 -3.92
C PHE A 64 4.56 18.44 -3.56
N PRO A 65 5.53 18.00 -2.75
CA PRO A 65 6.60 18.87 -2.27
C PRO A 65 7.65 19.16 -3.34
N THR A 66 7.80 18.27 -4.32
CA THR A 66 8.84 18.31 -5.35
C THR A 66 8.32 17.77 -6.68
N ASN A 67 9.07 18.01 -7.75
CA ASN A 67 8.89 17.34 -9.03
C ASN A 67 9.38 15.87 -8.96
N LEU A 68 8.90 15.05 -9.88
CA LEU A 68 9.51 13.75 -10.17
C LEU A 68 10.87 13.93 -10.86
N PRO A 69 11.73 12.90 -10.90
CA PRO A 69 12.97 12.97 -11.68
C PRO A 69 12.70 13.33 -13.15
N ALA A 70 13.49 14.25 -13.69
CA ALA A 70 13.36 14.77 -15.06
C ALA A 70 13.89 13.76 -16.11
N VAL A 71 13.21 12.61 -16.20
CA VAL A 71 13.43 11.55 -17.19
C VAL A 71 12.12 11.31 -17.95
N SER A 72 12.15 10.48 -18.99
CA SER A 72 10.93 10.11 -19.71
C SER A 72 9.89 9.52 -18.75
N THR A 73 8.70 10.13 -18.73
CA THR A 73 7.55 9.69 -17.93
C THR A 73 6.65 8.71 -18.67
N LEU A 74 6.95 8.38 -19.93
CA LEU A 74 6.16 7.43 -20.73
C LEU A 74 6.10 6.07 -20.03
N ASN A 75 4.89 5.55 -19.82
CA ASN A 75 4.63 4.26 -19.16
C ASN A 75 5.26 4.14 -17.75
N LYS A 76 5.54 5.28 -17.11
CA LYS A 76 5.95 5.32 -15.71
C LYS A 76 4.72 5.30 -14.82
N THR A 77 4.93 4.78 -13.62
CA THR A 77 4.03 4.95 -12.49
C THR A 77 4.71 5.86 -11.48
N PHE A 78 3.97 6.41 -10.52
CA PHE A 78 4.55 6.86 -9.26
C PHE A 78 3.61 6.53 -8.12
N LEU A 79 4.18 6.41 -6.92
CA LEU A 79 3.51 5.90 -5.75
C LEU A 79 3.42 6.97 -4.67
N ILE A 80 2.20 7.26 -4.23
CA ILE A 80 1.92 8.04 -3.03
C ILE A 80 1.51 7.05 -1.94
N GLY A 81 2.05 7.19 -0.72
CA GLY A 81 1.70 6.26 0.36
C GLY A 81 1.81 6.86 1.75
N THR A 82 1.21 6.19 2.72
CA THR A 82 1.44 6.47 4.14
C THR A 82 2.86 6.10 4.56
N THR A 83 3.40 6.71 5.61
CA THR A 83 4.74 6.41 6.16
C THR A 83 4.96 4.93 6.45
N ASN A 84 3.92 4.20 6.88
CA ASN A 84 4.01 2.79 7.24
C ASN A 84 4.11 1.83 6.04
N LEU A 85 3.90 2.31 4.79
CA LEU A 85 3.85 1.43 3.62
C LEU A 85 5.15 0.65 3.42
N ALA A 86 6.28 1.34 3.47
CA ALA A 86 7.60 0.75 3.25
C ALA A 86 8.05 -0.18 4.40
N GLY A 87 7.43 -0.04 5.58
CA GLY A 87 7.75 -0.86 6.77
C GLY A 87 7.03 -2.20 6.81
N LEU A 88 6.06 -2.44 5.92
CA LEU A 88 5.44 -3.76 5.82
C LEU A 88 6.33 -4.74 5.05
N PRO A 89 6.24 -6.04 5.35
CA PRO A 89 6.77 -7.06 4.45
C PRO A 89 6.20 -6.88 3.05
N GLY A 90 7.10 -6.81 2.08
CA GLY A 90 6.77 -6.53 0.68
C GLY A 90 6.41 -5.07 0.38
N GLY A 91 6.56 -4.16 1.34
CA GLY A 91 6.41 -2.72 1.17
C GLY A 91 7.33 -2.15 0.10
N VAL A 92 6.79 -1.25 -0.72
CA VAL A 92 7.55 -0.42 -1.66
C VAL A 92 7.67 0.98 -1.09
N THR A 93 8.85 1.59 -1.20
CA THR A 93 9.06 2.98 -0.77
C THR A 93 8.26 3.92 -1.69
N PRO A 94 7.33 4.73 -1.14
CA PRO A 94 6.60 5.73 -1.93
C PRO A 94 7.53 6.79 -2.52
N ASP A 95 7.18 7.30 -3.69
CA ASP A 95 7.78 8.52 -4.24
C ASP A 95 7.34 9.75 -3.42
N TYR A 96 6.11 9.73 -2.89
CA TYR A 96 5.58 10.76 -2.00
C TYR A 96 4.93 10.15 -0.75
N VAL A 97 5.27 10.69 0.42
CA VAL A 97 4.68 10.26 1.69
C VAL A 97 3.57 11.23 2.11
N LEU A 98 2.40 10.69 2.47
CA LEU A 98 1.25 11.43 3.00
C LEU A 98 1.55 11.95 4.41
N THR A 99 2.19 13.11 4.51
CA THR A 99 2.65 13.68 5.80
C THR A 99 1.60 14.51 6.53
N ASN A 100 0.59 15.01 5.82
CA ASN A 100 -0.37 15.98 6.35
C ASN A 100 -1.73 15.36 6.75
N LYS A 101 -2.02 14.13 6.31
CA LYS A 101 -3.29 13.45 6.61
C LYS A 101 -3.15 11.93 6.52
N ALA A 102 -3.51 11.24 7.60
CA ALA A 102 -3.69 9.78 7.64
C ALA A 102 -4.93 9.46 8.49
N PRO A 103 -5.94 8.75 7.97
CA PRO A 103 -6.05 8.26 6.58
C PRO A 103 -6.33 9.40 5.58
N PHE A 104 -5.74 9.30 4.38
CA PHE A 104 -6.02 10.18 3.24
C PHE A 104 -7.19 9.65 2.41
N LEU A 105 -7.26 8.35 2.16
CA LEU A 105 -8.42 7.70 1.57
C LEU A 105 -9.50 7.51 2.64
N PHE A 106 -10.73 7.85 2.32
CA PHE A 106 -11.87 7.65 3.19
C PHE A 106 -12.21 6.15 3.29
N LEU A 107 -12.42 5.71 4.53
CA LEU A 107 -12.77 4.34 4.86
C LEU A 107 -14.26 4.21 5.13
N GLY A 108 -14.78 2.99 4.96
CA GLY A 108 -16.16 2.64 5.31
C GLY A 108 -16.89 1.97 4.16
N THR A 109 -17.87 1.16 4.51
CA THR A 109 -18.76 0.52 3.52
C THR A 109 -19.61 1.58 2.82
N GLY A 110 -19.69 1.53 1.50
CA GLY A 110 -20.47 2.48 0.71
C GLY A 110 -19.83 3.86 0.52
N VAL A 111 -18.60 4.05 1.00
CA VAL A 111 -17.83 5.27 0.73
C VAL A 111 -17.23 5.21 -0.67
N THR A 112 -17.44 6.28 -1.42
CA THR A 112 -16.80 6.54 -2.71
C THR A 112 -15.64 7.50 -2.48
N ASN A 113 -14.46 7.13 -2.96
CA ASN A 113 -13.29 8.00 -3.02
C ASN A 113 -13.15 8.52 -4.44
N THR A 114 -13.39 9.80 -4.67
CA THR A 114 -13.13 10.43 -5.98
C THR A 114 -11.77 11.11 -5.92
N ILE A 115 -10.82 10.66 -6.74
CA ILE A 115 -9.40 11.07 -6.62
C ILE A 115 -8.86 11.59 -7.94
N GLY A 116 -8.10 12.68 -7.87
CA GLY A 116 -7.35 13.22 -9.01
C GLY A 116 -6.45 14.38 -8.61
N ILE A 117 -5.63 14.84 -9.55
CA ILE A 117 -4.78 16.02 -9.39
C ILE A 117 -5.54 17.26 -9.87
N ILE A 118 -5.57 18.31 -9.06
CA ILE A 118 -6.21 19.58 -9.41
C ILE A 118 -5.49 20.20 -10.62
N GLY A 119 -6.25 20.55 -11.66
CA GLY A 119 -5.71 21.11 -12.90
C GLY A 119 -5.19 20.07 -13.89
N SER A 120 -5.31 18.78 -13.58
CA SER A 120 -5.05 17.68 -14.51
C SER A 120 -6.12 17.62 -15.61
N VAL A 121 -5.78 17.06 -16.78
CA VAL A 121 -6.78 16.72 -17.81
C VAL A 121 -7.41 15.35 -17.54
N GLU A 122 -6.77 14.51 -16.72
CA GLU A 122 -7.35 13.25 -16.26
C GLU A 122 -8.57 13.52 -15.38
N VAL A 123 -9.70 12.93 -15.77
CA VAL A 123 -10.94 13.05 -15.02
C VAL A 123 -10.80 12.25 -13.72
N PRO A 124 -11.07 12.85 -12.54
CA PRO A 124 -11.05 12.13 -11.28
C PRO A 124 -11.96 10.90 -11.32
N ALA A 125 -11.40 9.74 -11.03
CA ALA A 125 -12.14 8.48 -11.03
C ALA A 125 -12.71 8.19 -9.62
N ALA A 126 -13.87 7.53 -9.60
CA ALA A 126 -14.58 7.13 -8.39
C ALA A 126 -14.20 5.69 -8.00
N TYR A 127 -13.62 5.53 -6.82
CA TYR A 127 -13.21 4.25 -6.25
C TYR A 127 -14.14 3.89 -5.09
N ILE A 128 -14.95 2.86 -5.29
CA ILE A 128 -15.93 2.39 -4.31
C ILE A 128 -15.46 1.11 -3.64
N GLN A 129 -15.78 0.94 -2.36
CA GLN A 129 -15.49 -0.30 -1.62
C GLN A 129 -13.99 -0.70 -1.63
N LEU A 130 -13.12 0.20 -1.14
CA LEU A 130 -11.69 -0.12 -0.99
C LEU A 130 -11.51 -1.45 -0.24
N PRO A 131 -10.80 -2.45 -0.84
CA PRO A 131 -10.54 -3.70 -0.16
C PRO A 131 -9.71 -3.45 1.10
N THR A 132 -10.18 -3.99 2.21
CA THR A 132 -9.52 -3.87 3.52
C THR A 132 -8.96 -5.21 4.01
N ASN A 133 -8.98 -6.24 3.16
CA ASN A 133 -8.57 -7.60 3.51
C ASN A 133 -7.06 -7.76 3.69
N GLY A 134 -6.27 -6.77 3.27
CA GLY A 134 -4.82 -6.82 3.35
C GLY A 134 -4.13 -7.52 2.18
N VAL A 135 -4.87 -7.87 1.13
CA VAL A 135 -4.38 -8.64 -0.02
C VAL A 135 -4.70 -7.92 -1.31
N PHE A 136 -5.94 -7.44 -1.45
CA PHE A 136 -6.39 -6.82 -2.68
C PHE A 136 -6.31 -5.30 -2.62
N SER A 137 -6.14 -4.71 -3.78
CA SER A 137 -6.33 -3.29 -4.09
C SER A 137 -7.40 -3.16 -5.18
N LEU A 138 -7.91 -1.95 -5.39
CA LEU A 138 -8.71 -1.66 -6.59
C LEU A 138 -7.76 -1.23 -7.70
N ASN A 139 -7.81 -1.95 -8.82
CA ASN A 139 -7.03 -1.70 -10.01
C ASN A 139 -7.93 -1.21 -11.14
N GLY A 140 -7.41 -0.31 -11.97
CA GLY A 140 -8.05 0.19 -13.18
C GLY A 140 -8.51 1.64 -13.08
N LEU A 141 -9.32 2.03 -14.07
CA LEU A 141 -9.78 3.41 -14.26
C LEU A 141 -11.30 3.44 -14.40
N GLY A 142 -11.93 4.43 -13.77
CA GLY A 142 -13.35 4.73 -13.94
C GLY A 142 -14.27 3.53 -13.65
N SER A 143 -15.04 3.09 -14.64
CA SER A 143 -15.99 1.97 -14.51
C SER A 143 -15.36 0.58 -14.66
N SER A 144 -14.07 0.48 -14.98
CA SER A 144 -13.34 -0.79 -15.17
C SER A 144 -12.53 -1.21 -13.93
N LEU A 145 -12.98 -0.81 -12.73
CA LEU A 145 -12.31 -1.16 -11.49
C LEU A 145 -12.50 -2.64 -11.15
N VAL A 146 -11.39 -3.31 -10.83
CA VAL A 146 -11.36 -4.70 -10.40
C VAL A 146 -10.57 -4.84 -9.10
N ALA A 147 -11.04 -5.69 -8.20
CA ALA A 147 -10.23 -6.11 -7.06
C ALA A 147 -9.17 -7.11 -7.55
N ALA A 148 -7.89 -6.81 -7.36
CA ALA A 148 -6.79 -7.71 -7.68
C ALA A 148 -5.73 -7.65 -6.58
N THR A 149 -4.79 -8.61 -6.58
CA THR A 149 -3.65 -8.58 -5.65
C THR A 149 -2.94 -7.24 -5.74
N ASN A 150 -2.69 -6.64 -4.59
CA ASN A 150 -2.01 -5.36 -4.55
C ASN A 150 -0.61 -5.45 -5.17
N SER A 151 -0.24 -4.44 -5.94
CA SER A 151 0.97 -4.41 -6.76
C SER A 151 1.64 -3.03 -6.83
N PRO A 152 1.74 -2.27 -5.72
CA PRO A 152 2.25 -0.90 -5.75
C PRO A 152 3.61 -0.81 -6.44
N LYS A 153 3.74 0.14 -7.36
CA LYS A 153 4.95 0.39 -8.14
C LYS A 153 5.35 1.86 -8.13
N ASN A 154 6.57 2.13 -7.68
CA ASN A 154 7.11 3.50 -7.65
C ASN A 154 7.73 3.93 -9.00
N PHE A 155 8.16 5.18 -9.08
CA PHE A 155 8.73 5.79 -10.30
C PHE A 155 10.01 5.13 -10.81
N ASN A 156 10.78 4.54 -9.89
CA ASN A 156 11.96 3.76 -10.20
C ASN A 156 11.63 2.34 -10.70
N GLY A 157 10.35 1.98 -10.74
CA GLY A 157 9.87 0.68 -11.22
C GLY A 157 10.03 -0.44 -10.20
N GLN A 158 10.28 -0.12 -8.94
CA GLN A 158 10.25 -1.11 -7.86
C GLN A 158 8.80 -1.47 -7.59
N ALA A 159 8.47 -2.76 -7.66
CA ALA A 159 7.13 -3.27 -7.42
C ALA A 159 7.17 -4.50 -6.51
N ASN A 160 6.14 -4.64 -5.68
CA ASN A 160 5.95 -5.83 -4.85
C ASN A 160 4.53 -5.84 -4.25
N SER A 161 4.11 -6.97 -3.68
CA SER A 161 2.86 -7.06 -2.93
C SER A 161 3.10 -6.87 -1.43
N ILE A 162 2.37 -5.94 -0.82
CA ILE A 162 2.32 -5.78 0.64
C ILE A 162 1.61 -6.97 1.29
N VAL A 163 2.16 -7.40 2.42
CA VAL A 163 1.61 -8.49 3.24
C VAL A 163 1.54 -8.04 4.70
N PRO A 164 0.33 -7.76 5.23
CA PRO A 164 0.16 -7.43 6.63
C PRO A 164 0.61 -8.55 7.55
N VAL A 165 1.30 -8.19 8.63
CA VAL A 165 1.80 -9.13 9.64
C VAL A 165 0.64 -9.57 10.54
N LYS A 166 -0.08 -10.61 10.13
CA LYS A 166 -1.21 -11.18 10.88
C LYS A 166 -1.37 -12.67 10.65
N PHE A 167 -2.01 -13.35 11.59
CA PHE A 167 -2.55 -14.68 11.37
C PHE A 167 -3.92 -14.60 10.69
N GLU A 168 -4.14 -15.50 9.75
CA GLU A 168 -5.39 -15.70 9.03
C GLU A 168 -6.09 -16.95 9.57
N ALA A 169 -7.34 -16.78 10.01
CA ALA A 169 -8.21 -17.88 10.45
C ALA A 169 -7.57 -18.90 11.43
N PRO A 170 -7.01 -18.46 12.57
CA PRO A 170 -6.50 -19.39 13.58
C PRO A 170 -7.59 -20.37 14.04
N LYS A 171 -7.25 -21.66 14.14
CA LYS A 171 -8.21 -22.71 14.47
C LYS A 171 -7.60 -23.84 15.29
N LEU A 172 -8.45 -24.64 15.93
CA LEU A 172 -8.06 -25.92 16.50
C LEU A 172 -8.22 -27.03 15.45
N ALA A 173 -7.21 -27.90 15.35
CA ALA A 173 -7.21 -29.13 14.56
C ALA A 173 -6.80 -30.29 15.48
N GLY A 174 -7.80 -30.97 16.05
CA GLY A 174 -7.56 -31.89 17.16
C GLY A 174 -7.00 -31.15 18.37
N THR A 175 -5.87 -31.62 18.89
CA THR A 175 -5.14 -30.99 20.01
C THR A 175 -4.12 -29.94 19.56
N ASN A 176 -4.12 -29.55 18.28
CA ASN A 176 -3.20 -28.54 17.75
C ASN A 176 -3.93 -27.23 17.49
N PHE A 177 -3.33 -26.13 17.94
CA PHE A 177 -3.66 -24.80 17.45
C PHE A 177 -2.88 -24.56 16.16
N VAL A 178 -3.58 -24.23 15.08
CA VAL A 178 -3.03 -23.99 13.75
C VAL A 178 -3.17 -22.51 13.41
N MET A 179 -2.06 -21.90 13.01
CA MET A 179 -1.95 -20.51 12.61
C MET A 179 -1.51 -20.46 11.16
N THR A 180 -2.30 -19.83 10.31
CA THR A 180 -1.99 -19.64 8.91
C THR A 180 -1.60 -18.18 8.68
N PHE A 181 -0.63 -17.88 7.83
CA PHE A 181 -0.21 -16.51 7.50
C PHE A 181 0.40 -16.45 6.11
N ARG A 182 0.28 -15.30 5.45
CA ARG A 182 0.96 -15.03 4.18
C ARG A 182 2.38 -14.52 4.45
N THR A 183 3.30 -14.87 3.58
CA THR A 183 4.65 -14.29 3.53
C THR A 183 4.77 -13.36 2.32
N ALA A 184 5.66 -12.38 2.39
CA ALA A 184 6.01 -11.53 1.26
C ALA A 184 7.28 -12.04 0.57
N THR A 185 7.41 -11.76 -0.72
CA THR A 185 8.71 -11.69 -1.39
C THR A 185 9.41 -10.36 -1.09
N GLY A 186 10.69 -10.27 -1.40
CA GLY A 186 11.40 -9.00 -1.53
C GLY A 186 11.00 -8.26 -2.82
N VAL A 187 11.47 -7.01 -2.95
CA VAL A 187 11.18 -6.15 -4.10
C VAL A 187 11.52 -6.87 -5.41
N ASN A 188 10.64 -6.75 -6.40
CA ASN A 188 10.78 -7.37 -7.72
C ASN A 188 10.98 -8.91 -7.66
N GLY A 189 10.37 -9.58 -6.68
CA GLY A 189 10.40 -11.05 -6.55
C GLY A 189 11.70 -11.61 -5.94
N THR A 190 12.50 -10.77 -5.29
CA THR A 190 13.66 -11.23 -4.52
C THR A 190 13.23 -12.00 -3.26
N ALA A 191 14.16 -12.60 -2.51
CA ALA A 191 13.83 -13.29 -1.26
C ALA A 191 13.24 -12.30 -0.23
N GLY A 192 12.16 -12.69 0.43
CA GLY A 192 11.50 -11.88 1.45
C GLY A 192 12.11 -12.03 2.85
N PRO A 193 11.58 -11.27 3.83
CA PRO A 193 12.03 -11.36 5.21
C PRO A 193 11.66 -12.72 5.82
N THR A 194 12.38 -13.13 6.86
CA THR A 194 12.04 -14.35 7.61
C THR A 194 10.98 -14.05 8.66
N TYR A 195 9.97 -14.91 8.73
CA TYR A 195 8.87 -14.82 9.66
C TYR A 195 9.12 -15.74 10.85
N ASN A 196 9.36 -15.16 12.02
CA ASN A 196 9.56 -15.91 13.25
C ASN A 196 8.23 -16.03 14.01
N ILE A 197 7.75 -17.26 14.17
CA ILE A 197 6.58 -17.53 14.99
C ILE A 197 7.08 -17.79 16.41
N GLU A 198 6.52 -17.05 17.36
CA GLU A 198 6.92 -17.13 18.75
C GLU A 198 5.70 -17.21 19.65
N TYR A 199 5.86 -17.75 20.85
CA TYR A 199 4.78 -17.88 21.82
C TYR A 199 5.20 -17.57 23.25
N LYS A 200 4.22 -17.28 24.10
CA LYS A 200 4.36 -17.24 25.57
C LYS A 200 3.08 -17.66 26.27
N ASN A 201 3.16 -18.16 27.49
CA ASN A 201 1.99 -18.67 28.23
C ASN A 201 1.35 -17.61 29.15
N SER A 202 2.03 -16.49 29.40
CA SER A 202 1.52 -15.35 30.16
C SER A 202 2.05 -14.05 29.56
N PHE A 203 1.26 -12.98 29.64
CA PHE A 203 1.74 -11.65 29.28
C PHE A 203 2.91 -11.18 30.17
N THR A 204 2.98 -11.68 31.41
CA THR A 204 4.06 -11.39 32.36
C THR A 204 5.36 -12.13 32.07
N ASN A 205 5.39 -13.13 31.18
CA ASN A 205 6.65 -13.72 30.74
C ASN A 205 7.49 -12.65 30.04
N ALA A 206 8.72 -12.45 30.52
CA ALA A 206 9.65 -11.46 29.98
C ALA A 206 10.05 -11.76 28.52
N ASN A 207 10.19 -13.05 28.19
CA ASN A 207 10.68 -13.50 26.90
C ASN A 207 9.60 -14.26 26.13
N TRP A 208 9.67 -14.11 24.81
CA TRP A 208 8.96 -14.95 23.86
C TRP A 208 9.81 -16.18 23.53
N THR A 209 9.16 -17.34 23.42
CA THR A 209 9.80 -18.60 23.04
C THR A 209 9.63 -18.82 21.54
N PRO A 210 10.71 -19.08 20.77
CA PRO A 210 10.59 -19.43 19.36
C PRO A 210 9.80 -20.73 19.16
N LEU A 211 8.92 -20.75 18.17
CA LEU A 211 8.21 -21.96 17.71
C LEU A 211 8.85 -22.49 16.41
N THR A 212 8.93 -21.64 15.39
CA THR A 212 9.49 -21.98 14.08
C THR A 212 9.80 -20.70 13.30
N SER A 213 10.57 -20.81 12.23
CA SER A 213 10.90 -19.73 11.31
C SER A 213 10.55 -20.14 9.89
N VAL A 214 9.96 -19.23 9.12
CA VAL A 214 9.52 -19.47 7.74
C VAL A 214 10.11 -18.39 6.83
N PRO A 215 10.82 -18.75 5.74
CA PRO A 215 11.35 -17.77 4.79
C PRO A 215 10.23 -17.06 4.02
N GLY A 216 10.47 -15.80 3.66
CA GLY A 216 9.55 -15.02 2.84
C GLY A 216 9.61 -15.43 1.37
N ASP A 217 8.60 -16.15 0.91
CA ASP A 217 8.50 -16.73 -0.43
C ASP A 217 7.23 -16.31 -1.20
N GLY A 218 6.39 -15.47 -0.61
CA GLY A 218 5.13 -15.02 -1.23
C GLY A 218 3.96 -15.98 -1.02
N ALA A 219 4.16 -17.12 -0.34
CA ALA A 219 3.16 -18.16 -0.19
C ALA A 219 2.38 -18.07 1.14
N LEU A 220 1.30 -18.84 1.22
CA LEU A 220 0.56 -19.07 2.45
C LEU A 220 1.19 -20.23 3.22
N HIS A 221 1.60 -19.97 4.46
CA HIS A 221 2.21 -20.98 5.33
C HIS A 221 1.33 -21.25 6.54
N SER A 222 1.52 -22.42 7.16
CA SER A 222 0.86 -22.77 8.42
C SER A 222 1.86 -23.31 9.42
N ALA A 223 1.75 -22.86 10.67
CA ALA A 223 2.46 -23.40 11.81
C ALA A 223 1.44 -23.99 12.80
N SER A 224 1.81 -25.07 13.48
CA SER A 224 0.98 -25.72 14.48
C SER A 224 1.69 -25.85 15.81
N ASN A 225 0.91 -25.88 16.88
CA ASN A 225 1.42 -25.99 18.23
C ASN A 225 0.41 -26.70 19.14
N VAL A 226 0.89 -27.66 19.94
CA VAL A 226 0.02 -28.52 20.77
C VAL A 226 -0.62 -27.70 21.90
N SER A 227 -1.95 -27.62 21.90
CA SER A 227 -2.75 -26.83 22.84
C SER A 227 -2.85 -27.43 24.24
N ALA A 228 -2.63 -28.75 24.40
CA ALA A 228 -2.70 -29.45 25.69
C ALA A 228 -1.52 -29.17 26.65
N SER A 229 -0.51 -28.41 26.22
CA SER A 229 0.73 -28.19 26.98
C SER A 229 0.71 -26.99 27.93
N ALA A 230 -0.36 -26.18 27.91
CA ALA A 230 -0.55 -25.04 28.81
C ALA A 230 -2.04 -24.65 28.90
N ALA A 231 -2.45 -24.02 30.01
CA ALA A 231 -3.82 -23.53 30.17
C ALA A 231 -4.19 -22.38 29.21
N GLN A 232 -3.19 -21.60 28.77
CA GLN A 232 -3.32 -20.57 27.74
C GLN A 232 -1.98 -20.34 27.03
N ARG A 233 -2.03 -19.78 25.82
CA ARG A 233 -0.85 -19.40 25.06
C ARG A 233 -1.16 -18.22 24.13
N PHE A 234 -0.22 -17.29 24.03
CA PHE A 234 -0.23 -16.15 23.13
C PHE A 234 0.80 -16.38 22.04
N PHE A 235 0.46 -16.01 20.81
CA PHE A 235 1.33 -16.17 19.65
C PHE A 235 1.57 -14.81 19.00
N ARG A 236 2.74 -14.64 18.39
CA ARG A 236 3.03 -13.50 17.52
C ARG A 236 3.81 -13.94 16.29
N LEU A 237 3.67 -13.13 15.25
CA LEU A 237 4.50 -13.15 14.06
C LEU A 237 5.51 -12.01 14.21
N ASN A 238 6.78 -12.34 14.35
CA ASN A 238 7.87 -11.39 14.48
C ASN A 238 8.64 -11.35 13.15
N VAL A 239 8.57 -10.22 12.45
CA VAL A 239 9.20 -10.02 11.14
C VAL A 239 10.18 -8.85 11.29
N PRO A 240 11.49 -9.09 11.12
CA PRO A 240 12.51 -8.05 11.22
C PRO A 240 12.51 -7.09 10.03
#